data_AF-A0A2W5A533-F1
#
_entry.id   AF-A0A2W5A533-F1
#
_cell.length_a   1.000
_cell.length_b   1.000
_cell.length_c   1.000
_cell.angle_alpha   90.00
_cell.angle_beta   90.00
_cell.angle_gamma   90.00
#
_symmetry.space_group_name_H-M   'P 1'
#
loop_
_entity.id
_entity.type
_entity.pdbx_description
1 polymer ?
#
loop_
_entity_poly.entity_id
_entity_poly.type
_entity_poly.pdbx_seq_one_letter_code
_entity_poly.pdbx_strand_id
1 'polypeptide(L)'
;MSRDVAALVYSRKFGSMARKAVMAYFAERANDDGSGIWSSKQRIADEIECSKQTVLTTVKALIADGLLVEAGLHKTTNGHTIIYDIKLDAVASLPRSRGSDQGVQITTGQNLDRSSEFTSRGQAALPKPSLNRPISQKTSSSSRMRARESADFEVPDWIPSAAWNGWLEMRKRAGKPPGERACQLAVEKLRKLADDGHPPDRVLDQSTLNGWSGLFEVKELKNERSGQSGRPAPGRNLTASIAAALDLDRAAG
;
A
#
# COMPACT_ATOMS: atom_id res chain seq x y z
N MET A 1 28.45 8.66 10.41
CA MET A 1 27.73 9.02 9.17
C MET A 1 28.76 9.16 8.07
N SER A 2 28.89 8.13 7.24
CA SER A 2 29.93 8.06 6.21
C SER A 2 29.44 8.68 4.90
N ARG A 3 30.10 9.74 4.40
CA ARG A 3 29.83 10.23 3.04
C ARG A 3 30.28 9.23 1.97
N ASP A 4 31.23 8.36 2.30
CA ASP A 4 31.87 7.47 1.35
C ASP A 4 30.94 6.32 0.95
N VAL A 5 30.20 5.76 1.93
CA VAL A 5 29.19 4.71 1.66
C VAL A 5 28.06 5.25 0.79
N ALA A 6 27.58 6.47 1.07
CA ALA A 6 26.57 7.12 0.24
C ALA A 6 27.09 7.40 -1.17
N ALA A 7 28.32 7.91 -1.32
CA ALA A 7 28.94 8.14 -2.62
C ALA A 7 29.08 6.84 -3.43
N LEU A 8 29.48 5.74 -2.78
CA LEU A 8 29.53 4.41 -3.38
C LEU A 8 28.17 4.03 -3.93
N VAL A 9 27.10 4.12 -3.14
CA VAL A 9 25.73 3.79 -3.57
C VAL A 9 25.28 4.67 -4.74
N TYR A 10 25.48 5.99 -4.69
CA TYR A 10 25.07 6.88 -5.79
C TYR A 10 25.81 6.57 -7.10
N SER A 11 27.07 6.15 -7.01
CA SER A 11 27.88 5.79 -8.16
C SER A 11 27.46 4.47 -8.84
N ARG A 12 26.60 3.65 -8.23
CA ARG A 12 26.21 2.32 -8.72
C ARG A 12 24.80 2.28 -9.33
N LYS A 13 24.55 1.28 -10.18
CA LYS A 13 23.26 1.06 -10.86
C LYS A 13 22.43 0.01 -10.11
N PHE A 14 21.28 0.43 -9.56
CA PHE A 14 20.35 -0.44 -8.82
C PHE A 14 19.09 -0.82 -9.63
N GLY A 15 18.97 -0.37 -10.88
CA GLY A 15 17.87 -0.72 -11.80
C GLY A 15 16.51 -0.05 -11.50
N SER A 16 16.16 0.16 -10.23
CA SER A 16 14.92 0.81 -9.81
C SER A 16 15.19 2.06 -8.98
N MET A 17 14.35 3.08 -9.15
CA MET A 17 14.44 4.34 -8.41
C MET A 17 14.21 4.08 -6.91
N ALA A 18 13.16 3.35 -6.55
CA ALA A 18 12.85 3.00 -5.15
C ALA A 18 14.00 2.23 -4.49
N ARG A 19 14.63 1.31 -5.22
CA ARG A 19 15.77 0.53 -4.72
C ARG A 19 16.99 1.39 -4.46
N LYS A 20 17.30 2.32 -5.37
CA LYS A 20 18.38 3.30 -5.19
C LYS A 20 18.08 4.25 -4.03
N ALA A 21 16.86 4.77 -3.94
CA ALA A 21 16.46 5.70 -2.88
C ALA A 21 16.55 5.06 -1.48
N VAL A 22 15.99 3.84 -1.33
CA VAL A 22 16.07 3.09 -0.07
C VAL A 22 17.52 2.80 0.30
N MET A 23 18.35 2.37 -0.65
CA MET A 23 19.77 2.13 -0.37
C MET A 23 20.52 3.41 0.01
N ALA A 24 20.25 4.54 -0.66
CA ALA A 24 20.87 5.82 -0.34
C ALA A 24 20.49 6.29 1.08
N TYR A 25 19.22 6.11 1.46
CA TYR A 25 18.74 6.37 2.82
C TYR A 25 19.50 5.53 3.86
N PHE A 26 19.69 4.24 3.59
CA PHE A 26 20.46 3.34 4.45
C PHE A 26 21.93 3.79 4.55
N ALA A 27 22.54 4.14 3.42
CA ALA A 27 23.94 4.53 3.33
C ALA A 27 24.28 5.81 4.12
N GLU A 28 23.38 6.80 4.11
CA GLU A 28 23.57 8.05 4.86
C GLU A 28 23.58 7.83 6.38
N ARG A 29 22.88 6.80 6.85
CA ARG A 29 22.76 6.43 8.27
C ARG A 29 23.73 5.32 8.67
N ALA A 30 24.48 4.77 7.73
CA ALA A 30 25.46 3.71 7.98
C ALA A 30 26.76 4.28 8.59
N ASN A 31 27.46 3.41 9.31
CA ASN A 31 28.87 3.61 9.65
C ASN A 31 29.75 3.41 8.42
N ASP A 32 31.05 3.71 8.53
CA ASP A 32 32.01 3.58 7.42
C ASP A 32 32.08 2.13 6.89
N ASP A 33 31.87 1.14 7.76
CA ASP A 33 31.81 -0.28 7.38
C ASP A 33 30.47 -0.71 6.73
N GLY A 34 29.51 0.22 6.59
CA GLY A 34 28.17 -0.06 6.09
C GLY A 34 27.20 -0.61 7.13
N SER A 35 27.63 -0.76 8.39
CA SER A 35 26.84 -1.35 9.48
C SER A 35 26.02 -0.34 10.29
N GLY A 36 25.13 -0.87 11.13
CA GLY A 36 24.54 -0.11 12.24
C GLY A 36 23.29 0.68 11.89
N ILE A 37 22.53 0.26 10.87
CA ILE A 37 21.36 1.02 10.45
C ILE A 37 20.09 0.51 11.14
N TRP A 38 19.58 1.31 12.07
CA TRP A 38 18.34 1.05 12.78
C TRP A 38 17.31 2.10 12.38
N SER A 39 16.44 1.77 11.42
CA SER A 39 15.36 2.66 11.00
C SER A 39 14.06 1.89 10.82
N SER A 40 12.97 2.46 11.33
CA SER A 40 11.64 1.85 11.18
C SER A 40 11.20 1.92 9.71
N LYS A 41 10.52 0.87 9.25
CA LYS A 41 10.04 0.79 7.85
C LYS A 41 9.06 1.90 7.49
N GLN A 42 8.29 2.37 8.47
CA GLN A 42 7.35 3.49 8.28
C GLN A 42 8.10 4.80 8.10
N ARG A 43 9.09 5.09 8.97
CA ARG A 43 9.88 6.32 8.87
C ARG A 43 10.62 6.44 7.54
N ILE A 44 11.20 5.32 7.07
CA ILE A 44 11.82 5.25 5.74
C ILE A 44 10.81 5.61 4.65
N ALA A 45 9.58 5.10 4.77
CA ALA A 45 8.53 5.35 3.79
C ALA A 45 8.12 6.84 3.77
N ASP A 46 7.98 7.44 4.94
CA ASP A 46 7.60 8.84 5.08
C ASP A 46 8.69 9.79 4.55
N GLU A 47 9.97 9.53 4.87
CA GLU A 47 11.10 10.38 4.44
C GLU A 47 11.44 10.22 2.94
N ILE A 48 11.20 9.04 2.35
CA ILE A 48 11.39 8.80 0.91
C ILE A 48 10.11 9.16 0.12
N GLU A 49 9.03 9.55 0.80
CA GLU A 49 7.72 9.86 0.20
C GLU A 49 7.17 8.69 -0.63
N CYS A 50 7.26 7.47 -0.10
CA CYS A 50 6.80 6.27 -0.78
C CYS A 50 5.90 5.41 0.12
N SER A 51 5.21 4.43 -0.47
CA SER A 51 4.36 3.53 0.31
C SER A 51 5.22 2.60 1.19
N LYS A 52 4.74 2.31 2.41
CA LYS A 52 5.37 1.32 3.30
C LYS A 52 5.60 -0.03 2.61
N GLN A 53 4.65 -0.44 1.77
CA GLN A 53 4.74 -1.69 1.03
C GLN A 53 5.87 -1.67 -0.01
N THR A 54 6.09 -0.52 -0.66
CA THR A 54 7.23 -0.31 -1.57
C THR A 54 8.55 -0.48 -0.82
N VAL A 55 8.70 0.11 0.37
CA VAL A 55 9.90 -0.08 1.20
C VAL A 55 10.08 -1.54 1.60
N LEU A 56 9.03 -2.20 2.09
CA LEU A 56 9.10 -3.61 2.50
C LEU A 56 9.51 -4.54 1.36
N THR A 57 8.88 -4.40 0.21
CA THR A 57 9.19 -5.22 -0.98
C THR A 57 10.60 -4.94 -1.50
N THR A 58 11.03 -3.68 -1.49
CA THR A 58 12.37 -3.26 -1.90
C THR A 58 13.45 -3.81 -0.97
N VAL A 59 13.25 -3.72 0.36
CA VAL A 59 14.19 -4.27 1.35
C VAL A 59 14.30 -5.79 1.22
N LYS A 60 13.18 -6.49 1.05
CA LYS A 60 13.19 -7.94 0.80
C LYS A 60 13.97 -8.30 -0.46
N ALA A 61 13.81 -7.54 -1.54
CA ALA A 61 14.55 -7.75 -2.78
C ALA A 61 16.06 -7.45 -2.60
N LEU A 62 16.42 -6.42 -1.81
CA LEU A 62 17.82 -6.10 -1.50
C LEU A 62 18.51 -7.20 -0.68
N ILE A 63 17.78 -7.81 0.25
CA ILE A 63 18.26 -8.96 1.03
C ILE A 63 18.40 -10.19 0.12
N ALA A 64 17.42 -10.46 -0.73
CA ALA A 64 17.46 -11.58 -1.68
C ALA A 64 18.66 -11.48 -2.63
N ASP A 65 18.99 -10.27 -3.08
CA ASP A 65 20.15 -10.02 -3.94
C ASP A 65 21.48 -9.92 -3.16
N GLY A 66 21.45 -10.14 -1.84
CA GLY A 66 22.64 -10.15 -1.00
C GLY A 66 23.32 -8.79 -0.83
N LEU A 67 22.62 -7.67 -1.11
CA LEU A 67 23.16 -6.32 -0.91
C LEU A 67 22.95 -5.81 0.52
N LEU A 68 22.00 -6.38 1.24
CA LEU A 68 21.63 -6.02 2.61
C LEU A 68 21.55 -7.27 3.48
N VAL A 69 21.91 -7.17 4.76
CA VAL A 69 21.79 -8.24 5.75
C VAL A 69 21.08 -7.73 7.00
N GLU A 70 20.29 -8.60 7.63
CA GLU A 70 19.71 -8.36 8.96
C GLU A 70 20.75 -8.76 10.01
N ALA A 71 21.41 -7.78 10.60
CA ALA A 71 22.55 -7.97 11.49
C ALA A 71 22.14 -8.24 12.94
N GLY A 72 20.92 -7.84 13.33
CA GLY A 72 20.41 -8.12 14.66
C GLY A 72 19.18 -7.30 15.04
N LEU A 73 18.95 -7.21 16.35
CA LEU A 73 17.82 -6.50 16.94
C LEU A 73 18.35 -5.36 17.82
N HIS A 74 17.93 -4.14 17.54
CA HIS A 74 18.12 -2.98 18.40
C HIS A 74 16.97 -2.90 19.40
N LYS A 75 17.27 -2.96 20.70
CA LYS A 75 16.27 -2.78 21.76
C LYS A 75 15.87 -1.30 21.84
N THR A 76 14.58 -1.04 21.86
CA THR A 76 14.00 0.29 22.08
C THR A 76 13.06 0.18 23.28
N THR A 77 12.75 1.30 23.93
CA THR A 77 11.81 1.36 25.07
C THR A 77 10.48 0.65 24.79
N ASN A 78 10.02 0.65 23.53
CA ASN A 78 8.73 0.08 23.11
C ASN A 78 8.85 -1.16 22.18
N GLY A 79 9.97 -1.89 22.23
CA GLY A 79 10.14 -3.14 21.47
C GLY A 79 11.50 -3.27 20.79
N HIS A 80 11.53 -3.82 19.58
CA HIS A 80 12.76 -4.09 18.84
C HIS A 80 12.69 -3.54 17.42
N THR A 81 13.78 -2.91 16.96
CA THR A 81 13.98 -2.49 15.56
C THR A 81 15.06 -3.35 14.95
N ILE A 82 14.84 -3.88 13.75
CA ILE A 82 15.85 -4.68 13.04
C ILE A 82 17.02 -3.77 12.64
N ILE A 83 18.24 -4.21 12.94
CA ILE A 83 19.48 -3.57 12.48
C ILE A 83 19.84 -4.16 11.13
N TYR A 84 20.11 -3.28 10.17
CA TYR A 84 20.55 -3.63 8.84
C TYR A 84 22.01 -3.22 8.63
N ASP A 85 22.72 -4.07 7.89
CA ASP A 85 24.07 -3.81 7.42
C ASP A 85 24.11 -3.89 5.89
N ILE A 86 24.85 -2.96 5.27
CA ILE A 86 25.08 -2.91 3.84
C ILE A 86 26.33 -3.72 3.51
N LYS A 87 26.23 -4.65 2.56
CA LYS A 87 27.39 -5.38 2.05
C LYS A 87 28.12 -4.54 1.01
N LEU A 88 29.14 -3.80 1.45
CA LEU A 88 29.90 -2.88 0.61
C LEU A 88 30.57 -3.57 -0.59
N ASP A 89 31.10 -4.78 -0.42
CA ASP A 89 31.71 -5.56 -1.51
C ASP A 89 30.71 -5.85 -2.64
N ALA A 90 29.51 -6.30 -2.25
CA ALA A 90 28.44 -6.62 -3.19
C ALA A 90 27.89 -5.37 -3.89
N VAL A 91 27.84 -4.23 -3.20
CA VAL A 91 27.51 -2.94 -3.83
C VAL A 91 28.62 -2.49 -4.77
N ALA A 92 29.88 -2.69 -4.39
CA ALA A 92 31.03 -2.29 -5.17
C ALA A 92 31.14 -3.06 -6.50
N SER A 93 30.70 -4.33 -6.53
CA SER A 93 30.67 -5.17 -7.74
C SER A 93 29.55 -4.83 -8.72
N LEU A 94 28.58 -3.98 -8.34
CA LEU A 94 27.53 -3.56 -9.27
C LEU A 94 28.09 -2.67 -10.39
N PRO A 95 27.43 -2.62 -11.57
CA PRO A 95 27.80 -1.71 -12.63
C PRO A 95 27.80 -0.25 -12.17
N ARG A 96 28.81 0.52 -12.56
CA ARG A 96 28.86 1.97 -12.30
C ARG A 96 27.81 2.70 -13.15
N SER A 97 27.16 3.69 -12.55
CA SER A 97 26.09 4.48 -13.16
C SER A 97 26.61 5.55 -14.13
N ARG A 98 27.82 6.06 -13.91
CA ARG A 98 28.56 6.86 -14.91
C ARG A 98 29.40 5.89 -15.74
N GLY A 99 29.24 5.94 -17.06
CA GLY A 99 30.05 5.15 -17.97
C GLY A 99 31.52 5.56 -17.86
N SER A 100 32.31 4.76 -17.16
CA SER A 100 33.77 4.86 -17.14
C SER A 100 34.38 3.46 -17.24
N ASP A 101 33.85 2.66 -18.17
CA ASP A 101 34.41 1.34 -18.51
C ASP A 101 34.83 1.28 -19.98
N GLN A 102 35.27 2.44 -20.50
CA GLN A 102 36.17 2.51 -21.64
C GLN A 102 37.33 3.37 -21.17
N GLY A 103 38.52 2.78 -21.10
CA GLY A 103 39.74 3.48 -20.74
C GLY A 103 40.03 4.58 -21.76
N VAL A 104 39.59 5.79 -21.47
CA VAL A 104 40.19 6.99 -22.08
C VAL A 104 41.47 7.22 -21.30
N GLN A 105 42.59 6.79 -21.89
CA GLN A 105 43.91 7.30 -21.54
C GLN A 105 43.85 8.83 -21.69
N ILE A 106 43.67 9.54 -20.57
CA ILE A 106 43.92 10.98 -20.54
C ILE A 106 45.43 11.13 -20.68
N THR A 107 45.90 11.29 -21.91
CA THR A 107 47.24 11.80 -22.18
C THR A 107 47.28 13.23 -21.66
N THR A 108 48.03 13.42 -20.59
CA THR A 108 48.45 14.73 -20.08
C THR A 108 48.92 15.61 -21.24
N GLY A 109 48.12 16.63 -21.58
CA GLY A 109 48.46 17.67 -22.52
C GLY A 109 48.10 19.00 -21.89
N GLN A 110 49.12 19.71 -21.43
CA GLN A 110 49.06 21.00 -20.76
C GLN A 110 48.34 22.05 -21.61
N ASN A 111 47.34 22.75 -21.05
CA ASN A 111 47.28 24.22 -21.10
C ASN A 111 46.23 24.75 -20.11
N LEU A 112 46.69 25.20 -18.94
CA LEU A 112 45.98 26.25 -18.21
C LEU A 112 46.48 27.57 -18.76
N ASP A 113 45.72 28.21 -19.64
CA ASP A 113 45.65 29.67 -19.68
C ASP A 113 44.47 30.16 -20.54
N ARG A 114 44.06 31.40 -20.23
CA ARG A 114 43.14 32.30 -20.94
C ARG A 114 41.75 32.45 -20.33
N SER A 115 41.75 33.30 -19.30
CA SER A 115 40.65 34.21 -18.93
C SER A 115 40.25 35.14 -20.09
N SER A 116 39.07 35.75 -19.96
CA SER A 116 38.43 36.75 -20.85
C SER A 116 37.90 36.16 -22.17
N GLU A 117 36.64 36.39 -22.59
CA GLU A 117 35.91 37.65 -22.61
C GLU A 117 34.38 37.44 -22.53
N PHE A 118 33.73 38.40 -21.87
CA PHE A 118 32.33 38.72 -22.03
C PHE A 118 32.06 39.18 -23.48
N THR A 119 31.19 38.48 -24.21
CA THR A 119 30.61 39.02 -25.45
C THR A 119 29.10 38.85 -25.44
N SER A 120 28.42 39.99 -25.60
CA SER A 120 26.97 40.14 -25.64
C SER A 120 26.34 39.62 -26.93
N ARG A 121 25.19 38.96 -26.76
CA ARG A 121 24.00 38.92 -27.63
C ARG A 121 24.21 38.81 -29.16
N GLY A 122 23.88 37.62 -29.68
CA GLY A 122 23.39 37.42 -31.05
C GLY A 122 22.41 36.26 -31.08
N GLN A 123 21.10 36.56 -31.10
CA GLN A 123 20.06 35.57 -31.36
C GLN A 123 20.20 35.07 -32.80
N ALA A 124 20.47 33.78 -32.98
CA ALA A 124 20.20 33.07 -34.22
C ALA A 124 19.21 31.95 -33.91
N ALA A 125 18.06 32.01 -34.59
CA ALA A 125 16.92 31.14 -34.39
C ALA A 125 17.29 29.65 -34.52
N LEU A 126 17.11 28.89 -33.44
CA LEU A 126 17.05 27.44 -33.51
C LEU A 126 15.70 27.02 -34.11
N PRO A 127 15.64 26.15 -35.13
CA PRO A 127 14.38 25.55 -35.55
C PRO A 127 13.83 24.71 -34.40
N LYS A 128 12.61 25.02 -33.95
CA LYS A 128 11.90 24.25 -32.93
C LYS A 128 11.77 22.80 -33.40
N PRO A 129 12.31 21.78 -32.70
CA PRO A 129 11.99 20.41 -33.03
C PRO A 129 10.55 20.14 -32.60
N SER A 130 9.65 20.04 -33.57
CA SER A 130 8.28 19.54 -33.40
C SER A 130 8.33 18.05 -33.09
N LEU A 131 8.53 17.68 -31.82
CA LEU A 131 8.29 16.31 -31.37
C LEU A 131 6.80 16.14 -31.03
N ASN A 132 6.00 16.03 -32.09
CA ASN A 132 4.69 15.40 -32.01
C ASN A 132 4.92 13.91 -31.71
N ARG A 133 5.05 13.55 -30.43
CA ARG A 133 5.16 12.16 -30.00
C ARG A 133 3.74 11.60 -29.89
N PRO A 134 3.30 10.67 -30.74
CA PRO A 134 2.03 10.00 -30.51
C PRO A 134 2.13 9.24 -29.18
N ILE A 135 1.20 9.53 -28.28
CA ILE A 135 0.98 8.80 -27.04
C ILE A 135 0.62 7.36 -27.45
N SER A 136 1.59 6.46 -27.34
CA SER A 136 1.35 5.03 -27.44
C SER A 136 0.60 4.59 -26.18
N GLN A 137 -0.73 4.63 -26.28
CA GLN A 137 -1.60 3.87 -25.39
C GLN A 137 -1.42 2.38 -25.70
N LYS A 138 -1.49 1.56 -24.64
CA LYS A 138 -1.32 0.09 -24.55
C LYS A 138 0.13 -0.28 -24.21
N THR A 139 0.41 -0.89 -23.05
CA THR A 139 -0.23 -2.11 -22.58
C THR A 139 -0.50 -2.13 -21.07
N SER A 140 -1.78 -2.32 -20.75
CA SER A 140 -2.26 -2.96 -19.53
C SER A 140 -1.71 -4.39 -19.40
N SER A 141 -0.84 -4.65 -18.42
CA SER A 141 -0.54 -5.99 -17.88
C SER A 141 0.48 -5.80 -16.74
N SER A 142 0.18 -6.01 -15.47
CA SER A 142 -0.15 -7.32 -14.91
C SER A 142 -0.75 -7.11 -13.52
N SER A 143 -2.08 -6.96 -13.43
CA SER A 143 -2.80 -7.58 -12.33
C SER A 143 -2.55 -9.08 -12.47
N ARG A 144 -1.60 -9.61 -11.72
CA ARG A 144 -1.42 -11.05 -11.59
C ARG A 144 -2.60 -11.55 -10.74
N MET A 145 -3.78 -11.55 -11.37
CA MET A 145 -4.88 -12.40 -10.96
C MET A 145 -4.29 -13.81 -10.98
N ARG A 146 -4.04 -14.35 -9.80
CA ARG A 146 -4.19 -15.78 -9.61
C ARG A 146 -5.66 -16.06 -9.90
N ALA A 147 -5.99 -16.30 -11.18
CA ALA A 147 -7.13 -17.11 -11.53
C ALA A 147 -6.83 -18.48 -10.92
N ARG A 148 -7.21 -18.64 -9.66
CA ARG A 148 -7.29 -19.94 -9.03
C ARG A 148 -8.50 -20.56 -9.71
N GLU A 149 -8.25 -21.58 -10.52
CA GLU A 149 -9.31 -22.35 -11.17
C GLU A 149 -10.39 -22.64 -10.14
N SER A 150 -11.60 -22.21 -10.46
CA SER A 150 -12.81 -22.59 -9.74
C SER A 150 -12.99 -24.08 -10.02
N ALA A 151 -12.38 -24.93 -9.20
CA ALA A 151 -12.66 -26.35 -9.24
C ALA A 151 -14.14 -26.55 -8.93
N ASP A 152 -14.81 -27.28 -9.80
CA ASP A 152 -16.19 -27.71 -9.69
C ASP A 152 -16.38 -28.46 -8.36
N PHE A 153 -16.72 -27.71 -7.30
CA PHE A 153 -17.06 -28.30 -6.03
C PHE A 153 -18.52 -28.73 -6.10
N GLU A 154 -18.76 -30.04 -6.10
CA GLU A 154 -20.10 -30.61 -6.07
C GLU A 154 -20.78 -30.24 -4.75
N VAL A 155 -21.80 -29.42 -4.87
CA VAL A 155 -22.63 -28.97 -3.76
C VAL A 155 -23.55 -30.13 -3.36
N PRO A 156 -23.63 -30.52 -2.08
CA PRO A 156 -24.55 -31.55 -1.62
C PRO A 156 -26.02 -31.23 -1.94
N ASP A 157 -26.82 -32.26 -2.24
CA ASP A 157 -28.23 -32.18 -2.70
C ASP A 157 -29.18 -31.38 -1.78
N TRP A 158 -28.83 -31.16 -0.51
CA TRP A 158 -29.64 -30.39 0.45
C TRP A 158 -29.44 -28.87 0.34
N ILE A 159 -28.46 -28.40 -0.43
CA ILE A 159 -28.22 -26.97 -0.70
C ILE A 159 -28.72 -26.65 -2.11
N PRO A 160 -29.64 -25.68 -2.28
CA PRO A 160 -30.10 -25.26 -3.60
C PRO A 160 -28.95 -24.72 -4.46
N SER A 161 -28.70 -25.38 -5.59
CA SER A 161 -27.64 -25.00 -6.53
C SER A 161 -27.82 -23.58 -7.08
N ALA A 162 -29.06 -23.12 -7.25
CA ALA A 162 -29.38 -21.76 -7.68
C ALA A 162 -28.88 -20.69 -6.68
N ALA A 163 -29.22 -20.82 -5.40
CA ALA A 163 -28.79 -19.90 -4.34
C ALA A 163 -27.27 -19.95 -4.12
N TRP A 164 -26.68 -21.14 -4.21
CA TRP A 164 -25.23 -21.31 -4.12
C TRP A 164 -24.48 -20.62 -5.26
N ASN A 165 -24.97 -20.75 -6.50
CA ASN A 165 -24.39 -20.09 -7.66
C ASN A 165 -24.49 -18.56 -7.56
N GLY A 166 -25.61 -18.02 -7.07
CA GLY A 166 -25.75 -16.58 -6.82
C GLY A 166 -24.69 -16.05 -5.85
N TRP A 167 -24.40 -16.80 -4.79
CA TRP A 167 -23.35 -16.46 -3.84
C TRP A 167 -21.94 -16.56 -4.44
N LEU A 168 -21.68 -17.56 -5.30
CA LEU A 168 -20.42 -17.68 -6.03
C LEU A 168 -20.21 -16.53 -7.03
N GLU A 169 -21.24 -16.14 -7.77
CA GLU A 169 -21.17 -14.99 -8.69
C GLU A 169 -20.87 -13.69 -7.95
N MET A 170 -21.52 -13.46 -6.80
CA MET A 170 -21.22 -12.32 -5.92
C MET A 170 -19.77 -12.34 -5.43
N ARG A 171 -19.26 -13.49 -4.98
CA ARG A 171 -17.85 -13.66 -4.57
C ARG A 171 -16.86 -13.40 -5.71
N LYS A 172 -17.21 -13.81 -6.94
CA LYS A 172 -16.42 -13.56 -8.15
C LYS A 172 -16.39 -12.07 -8.48
N ARG A 173 -17.54 -11.38 -8.40
CA ARG A 173 -17.63 -9.92 -8.58
C ARG A 173 -16.88 -9.14 -7.49
N ALA A 174 -16.86 -9.64 -6.26
CA ALA A 174 -16.09 -9.06 -5.15
C ALA A 174 -14.57 -9.32 -5.21
N GLY A 175 -14.08 -10.06 -6.22
CA GLY A 175 -12.66 -10.36 -6.40
C GLY A 175 -12.07 -11.33 -5.38
N LYS A 176 -12.93 -12.08 -4.65
CA LYS A 176 -12.54 -13.05 -3.62
C LYS A 176 -13.21 -14.40 -3.87
N PRO A 177 -12.86 -15.11 -4.96
CA PRO A 177 -13.41 -16.44 -5.22
C PRO A 177 -13.08 -17.36 -4.03
N PRO A 178 -14.07 -18.08 -3.47
CA PRO A 178 -13.80 -19.03 -2.40
C PRO A 178 -12.90 -20.14 -2.94
N GLY A 179 -11.79 -20.41 -2.26
CA GLY A 179 -11.02 -21.63 -2.51
C GLY A 179 -11.76 -22.84 -1.98
N GLU A 180 -11.38 -24.04 -2.42
CA GLU A 180 -12.00 -25.33 -2.03
C GLU A 180 -12.23 -25.48 -0.52
N ARG A 181 -11.20 -25.21 0.30
CA ARG A 181 -11.31 -25.24 1.77
C ARG A 181 -12.32 -24.22 2.33
N ALA A 182 -12.48 -23.07 1.65
CA ALA A 182 -13.47 -22.07 2.03
C ALA A 182 -14.90 -22.49 1.63
N CYS A 183 -15.06 -23.23 0.53
CA CYS A 183 -16.33 -23.87 0.16
C CYS A 183 -16.72 -24.92 1.22
N GLN A 184 -15.79 -25.79 1.63
CA GLN A 184 -16.03 -26.79 2.69
C GLN A 184 -16.46 -26.14 4.01
N LEU A 185 -15.76 -25.08 4.44
CA LEU A 185 -16.13 -24.32 5.65
C LEU A 185 -17.50 -23.61 5.51
N ALA A 186 -17.86 -23.18 4.30
CA ALA A 186 -19.17 -22.59 4.05
C ALA A 186 -20.29 -23.63 4.14
N VAL A 187 -20.07 -24.83 3.58
CA VAL A 187 -21.01 -25.97 3.70
C VAL A 187 -21.16 -26.42 5.15
N GLU A 188 -20.07 -26.52 5.92
CA GLU A 188 -20.15 -26.87 7.35
C GLU A 188 -20.93 -25.83 8.15
N LYS A 189 -20.75 -24.53 7.84
CA LYS A 189 -21.53 -23.47 8.47
C LYS A 189 -23.00 -23.50 8.06
N LEU A 190 -23.31 -23.76 6.79
CA LEU A 190 -24.70 -23.96 6.35
C LEU A 190 -25.36 -25.12 7.08
N ARG A 191 -24.61 -26.20 7.33
CA ARG A 191 -25.13 -27.37 8.04
C ARG A 191 -25.48 -27.01 9.49
N LYS A 192 -24.59 -26.30 10.20
CA LYS A 192 -24.87 -25.81 11.56
C LYS A 192 -26.09 -24.89 11.59
N LEU A 193 -26.16 -23.94 10.65
CA LEU A 193 -27.31 -23.04 10.55
C LEU A 193 -28.61 -23.77 10.18
N ALA A 194 -28.53 -24.84 9.38
CA ALA A 194 -29.67 -25.70 9.08
C ALA A 194 -30.11 -26.53 10.30
N ASP A 195 -29.16 -27.03 11.09
CA ASP A 195 -29.43 -27.70 12.38
C ASP A 195 -30.06 -26.72 13.39
N ASP A 196 -29.69 -25.44 13.35
CA ASP A 196 -30.27 -24.35 14.14
C ASP A 196 -31.65 -23.86 13.61
N GLY A 197 -32.18 -24.49 12.55
CA GLY A 197 -33.52 -24.23 12.00
C GLY A 197 -33.57 -23.14 10.92
N HIS A 198 -32.43 -22.66 10.42
CA HIS A 198 -32.38 -21.70 9.32
C HIS A 198 -32.19 -22.41 7.97
N PRO A 199 -33.16 -22.34 7.04
CA PRO A 199 -33.03 -23.02 5.75
C PRO A 199 -31.85 -22.42 4.95
N PRO A 200 -31.00 -23.25 4.32
CA PRO A 200 -29.78 -22.82 3.65
C PRO A 200 -30.02 -21.83 2.50
N ASP A 201 -31.19 -21.93 1.86
CA ASP A 201 -31.66 -21.03 0.80
C ASP A 201 -31.69 -19.56 1.27
N ARG A 202 -32.36 -19.30 2.40
CA ARG A 202 -32.54 -17.96 2.95
C ARG A 202 -31.23 -17.34 3.43
N VAL A 203 -30.31 -18.16 3.96
CA VAL A 203 -28.97 -17.71 4.39
C VAL A 203 -28.13 -17.25 3.20
N LEU A 204 -28.17 -18.02 2.09
CA LEU A 204 -27.44 -17.70 0.88
C LEU A 204 -28.02 -16.46 0.18
N ASP A 205 -29.34 -16.35 0.11
CA ASP A 205 -30.02 -15.17 -0.44
C ASP A 205 -29.72 -13.91 0.37
N GLN A 206 -29.79 -13.98 1.70
CA GLN A 206 -29.43 -12.85 2.56
C GLN A 206 -27.97 -12.44 2.39
N SER A 207 -27.07 -13.41 2.28
CA SER A 207 -25.64 -13.14 2.08
C SER A 207 -25.39 -12.50 0.71
N THR A 208 -26.12 -12.93 -0.31
CA THR A 208 -26.06 -12.37 -1.67
C THR A 208 -26.61 -10.95 -1.72
N LEU A 209 -27.77 -10.69 -1.09
CA LEU A 209 -28.39 -9.36 -1.01
C LEU A 209 -27.50 -8.35 -0.26
N ASN A 210 -26.86 -8.77 0.83
CA ASN A 210 -26.01 -7.89 1.64
C ASN A 210 -24.55 -7.82 1.17
N GLY A 211 -24.17 -8.60 0.15
CA GLY A 211 -22.78 -8.67 -0.34
C GLY A 211 -21.80 -9.25 0.71
N TRP A 212 -22.26 -10.12 1.59
CA TRP A 212 -21.46 -10.68 2.67
C TRP A 212 -20.69 -11.93 2.22
N SER A 213 -19.40 -11.97 2.58
CA SER A 213 -18.53 -13.12 2.32
C SER A 213 -18.66 -14.25 3.35
N GLY A 214 -19.19 -13.94 4.53
CA GLY A 214 -19.55 -14.90 5.57
C GLY A 214 -21.04 -15.23 5.49
N LEU A 215 -21.39 -16.45 5.88
CA LEU A 215 -22.77 -16.89 6.05
C LEU A 215 -23.16 -16.68 7.51
N PHE A 216 -24.30 -16.04 7.72
CA PHE A 216 -24.82 -15.64 9.02
C PHE A 216 -26.25 -16.11 9.16
N GLU A 217 -26.69 -16.29 10.41
CA GLU A 217 -28.07 -16.63 10.75
C GLU A 217 -29.06 -15.71 10.05
N VAL A 218 -30.19 -16.28 9.61
CA VAL A 218 -31.26 -15.49 9.01
C VAL A 218 -31.85 -14.62 10.10
N LYS A 219 -31.35 -13.39 10.18
CA LYS A 219 -31.93 -12.36 11.02
C LYS A 219 -33.23 -11.95 10.33
N GLU A 220 -34.32 -12.64 10.65
CA GLU A 220 -35.63 -12.08 10.43
C GLU A 220 -35.59 -10.67 11.04
N LEU A 221 -35.85 -9.67 10.19
CA LEU A 221 -36.09 -8.33 10.64
C LEU A 221 -37.34 -8.40 11.53
N LYS A 222 -37.16 -8.68 12.83
CA LYS A 222 -38.04 -8.16 13.86
C LYS A 222 -37.95 -6.65 13.77
N ASN A 223 -38.71 -6.11 12.82
CA ASN A 223 -38.94 -4.72 12.62
C ASN A 223 -39.93 -4.27 13.70
N GLU A 224 -39.50 -4.31 14.96
CA GLU A 224 -40.29 -3.87 16.10
C GLU A 224 -39.42 -3.04 17.03
N ARG A 225 -39.47 -1.73 16.78
CA ARG A 225 -39.49 -0.64 17.77
C ARG A 225 -38.83 -0.98 19.13
N SER A 226 -37.52 -0.82 19.22
CA SER A 226 -36.82 -0.74 20.51
C SER A 226 -35.53 0.06 20.39
N GLY A 227 -35.68 1.31 19.94
CA GLY A 227 -34.67 2.35 20.04
C GLY A 227 -35.03 3.35 21.13
N GLN A 228 -35.23 2.90 22.38
CA GLN A 228 -35.35 3.81 23.53
C GLN A 228 -34.63 3.25 24.76
N SER A 229 -33.33 3.53 24.84
CA SER A 229 -32.53 3.70 26.06
C SER A 229 -31.15 4.16 25.58
N GLY A 230 -30.81 5.44 25.59
CA GLY A 230 -30.55 6.22 26.79
C GLY A 230 -29.07 6.64 26.76
N ARG A 231 -28.75 7.75 26.11
CA ARG A 231 -27.49 8.47 26.29
C ARG A 231 -27.84 9.95 26.52
N PRO A 232 -27.72 10.49 27.74
CA PRO A 232 -27.87 11.92 27.94
C PRO A 232 -26.62 12.61 27.38
N ALA A 233 -26.83 13.63 26.54
CA ALA A 233 -25.78 14.51 26.07
C ALA A 233 -25.34 15.43 27.24
N PRO A 234 -24.03 15.71 27.40
CA PRO A 234 -23.57 16.60 28.47
C PRO A 234 -23.86 18.07 28.09
N GLY A 235 -24.77 18.68 28.84
CA GLY A 235 -25.03 20.13 28.78
C GLY A 235 -23.88 20.93 29.39
N ARG A 236 -23.41 21.94 28.65
CA ARG A 236 -22.69 23.10 29.19
C ARG A 236 -23.62 24.31 29.13
N ASN A 237 -23.73 24.95 30.28
CA ASN A 237 -24.61 26.06 30.63
C ASN A 237 -24.29 27.35 29.86
N LEU A 238 -25.26 28.27 29.77
CA LEU A 238 -25.22 29.60 30.42
C LEU A 238 -26.37 30.54 29.94
N THR A 239 -27.14 31.02 30.91
CA THR A 239 -27.68 32.39 31.09
C THR A 239 -28.42 33.14 29.96
N ALA A 240 -29.71 33.41 30.18
CA ALA A 240 -30.38 34.73 30.11
C ALA A 240 -31.89 34.51 30.29
N SER A 241 -32.47 34.78 31.45
CA SER A 241 -33.11 36.04 31.83
C SER A 241 -34.15 36.60 30.84
N ILE A 242 -35.40 36.58 31.31
CA ILE A 242 -36.38 37.68 31.30
C ILE A 242 -37.35 37.81 30.11
N ALA A 243 -38.64 37.73 30.52
CA ALA A 243 -39.83 38.46 30.06
C ALA A 243 -40.67 37.98 28.85
N ALA A 244 -41.93 37.74 29.22
CA ALA A 244 -43.16 38.26 28.60
C ALA A 244 -43.64 37.67 27.27
N ALA A 245 -44.65 36.80 27.38
CA ALA A 245 -45.70 36.66 26.37
C ALA A 245 -46.99 36.19 27.05
N LEU A 246 -47.90 37.11 27.37
CA LEU A 246 -49.34 36.85 27.38
C LEU A 246 -50.01 38.11 26.86
N ASP A 247 -50.38 38.02 25.59
CA ASP A 247 -51.17 38.98 24.84
C ASP A 247 -52.59 38.40 24.69
N LEU A 248 -53.55 39.29 24.46
CA LEU A 248 -54.98 39.07 24.16
C LEU A 248 -55.98 38.94 25.31
N ASP A 249 -56.34 40.13 25.80
CA ASP A 249 -57.72 40.64 25.83
C ASP A 249 -58.70 39.94 24.83
N ARG A 250 -59.89 39.58 25.35
CA ARG A 250 -61.21 39.97 24.82
C ARG A 250 -62.28 38.85 24.80
N ALA A 251 -63.16 38.99 25.78
CA ALA A 251 -64.63 39.02 25.70
C ALA A 251 -65.48 37.73 25.51
N ALA A 252 -66.47 37.71 26.40
CA ALA A 252 -67.90 37.39 26.22
C ALA A 252 -68.36 35.97 26.58
N GLY A 253 -69.23 35.90 27.58
CA GLY A 253 -70.13 34.79 27.84
C GLY A 253 -70.35 34.52 29.31
#